data_AF-A0A7S0D9L3-F1
#
_entry.id   AF-A0A7S0D9L3-F1
#
_cell.length_a   1.000
_cell.length_b   1.000
_cell.length_c   1.000
_cell.angle_alpha   90.00
_cell.angle_beta   90.00
_cell.angle_gamma   90.00
#
_symmetry.space_group_name_H-M   'P 1'
#
loop_
_entity.id
_entity.type
_entity.pdbx_description
1 polymer ?
#
loop_
_entity_poly.entity_id
_entity_poly.type
_entity_poly.pdbx_seq_one_letter_code
_entity_poly.pdbx_strand_id
1 'polypeptide(L)'
;KRHKRSVLRNRAKKLEKWKRKAKNRRQSNMSLLTGNVHRDIYQRDGLRCQYCGARTKLITIDHIIPRSKGGHTTIDNLRAACVRCNRLKANMLISDVQK
;
A
#
# COMPACT_ATOMS: atom_id res chain seq x y z
N LYS A 1 16.28 5.94 -41.16
CA LYS A 1 15.62 7.13 -40.52
C LYS A 1 14.29 6.82 -39.79
N ARG A 2 13.52 5.77 -40.19
CA ARG A 2 12.23 5.37 -39.58
C ARG A 2 12.34 4.69 -38.20
N HIS A 3 13.38 3.88 -37.98
CA HIS A 3 13.61 3.11 -36.74
C HIS A 3 13.94 3.99 -35.52
N LYS A 4 14.75 5.05 -35.66
CA LYS A 4 15.05 6.00 -34.58
C LYS A 4 13.78 6.74 -34.10
N ARG A 5 12.83 7.05 -35.00
CA ARG A 5 11.56 7.72 -34.67
C ARG A 5 10.58 6.82 -33.88
N SER A 6 10.61 5.49 -34.05
CA SER A 6 9.76 4.58 -33.25
C SER A 6 10.30 4.40 -31.84
N VAL A 7 11.63 4.29 -31.69
CA VAL A 7 12.29 4.16 -30.39
C VAL A 7 12.06 5.39 -29.49
N LEU A 8 12.16 6.60 -30.05
CA LEU A 8 11.87 7.84 -29.32
C LEU A 8 10.41 7.93 -28.89
N ARG A 9 9.45 7.54 -29.75
CA ARG A 9 8.02 7.45 -29.39
C ARG A 9 7.76 6.45 -28.28
N ASN A 10 8.41 5.29 -28.30
CA ASN A 10 8.26 4.27 -27.25
C ASN A 10 8.83 4.76 -25.90
N ARG A 11 9.97 5.49 -25.92
CA ARG A 11 10.50 6.16 -24.73
C ARG A 11 9.56 7.22 -24.17
N ALA A 12 8.96 8.05 -25.02
CA ALA A 12 7.97 9.05 -24.60
C ALA A 12 6.71 8.40 -24.00
N LYS A 13 6.15 7.37 -24.64
CA LYS A 13 5.02 6.59 -24.10
C LYS A 13 5.34 5.94 -22.75
N LYS A 14 6.56 5.41 -22.59
CA LYS A 14 7.05 4.87 -21.33
C LYS A 14 7.09 5.99 -20.27
N LEU A 15 7.73 7.12 -20.57
CA LEU A 15 7.81 8.26 -19.65
C LEU A 15 6.42 8.77 -19.21
N GLU A 16 5.47 8.92 -20.13
CA GLU A 16 4.09 9.31 -19.81
C GLU A 16 3.38 8.26 -18.91
N LYS A 17 3.59 6.97 -19.17
CA LYS A 17 3.12 5.89 -18.27
C LYS A 17 3.72 6.00 -16.87
N TRP A 18 5.01 6.32 -16.75
CA TRP A 18 5.69 6.54 -15.46
C TRP A 18 5.17 7.79 -14.75
N LYS A 19 4.99 8.92 -15.46
CA LYS A 19 4.41 10.15 -14.93
C LYS A 19 2.98 9.93 -14.41
N ARG A 20 2.13 9.22 -15.17
CA ARG A 20 0.78 8.83 -14.73
C ARG A 20 0.81 7.94 -13.49
N LYS A 21 1.71 6.96 -13.44
CA LYS A 21 1.93 6.10 -12.27
C LYS A 21 2.46 6.88 -11.05
N ALA A 22 3.22 7.96 -11.26
CA ALA A 22 3.68 8.85 -10.19
C ALA A 22 2.57 9.80 -9.70
N LYS A 23 1.73 10.33 -10.61
CA LYS A 23 0.58 11.16 -10.28
C LYS A 23 -0.47 10.40 -9.46
N ASN A 24 -0.79 9.16 -9.85
CA ASN A 24 -1.67 8.28 -9.07
C ASN A 24 -1.11 7.98 -7.66
N ARG A 25 0.22 7.89 -7.52
CA ARG A 25 0.89 7.74 -6.21
C ARG A 25 0.80 8.98 -5.31
N ARG A 26 0.68 10.18 -5.89
CA ARG A 26 0.41 11.41 -5.12
C ARG A 26 -1.06 11.50 -4.70
N GLN A 27 -1.97 11.10 -5.59
CA GLN A 27 -3.40 11.15 -5.33
C GLN A 27 -3.87 10.12 -4.28
N SER A 28 -3.14 8.99 -4.13
CA SER A 28 -3.39 7.96 -3.10
C SER A 28 -3.11 8.37 -1.64
N ASN A 29 -2.58 9.58 -1.42
CA ASN A 29 -2.34 10.15 -0.08
C ASN A 29 -3.42 11.16 0.33
N MET A 30 -4.46 11.35 -0.49
CA MET A 30 -5.41 12.45 -0.36
C MET A 30 -6.84 11.93 -0.22
N SER A 31 -7.08 11.20 0.87
CA SER A 31 -8.42 10.97 1.39
C SER A 31 -8.39 11.22 2.89
N LEU A 32 -8.75 12.44 3.29
CA LEU A 32 -9.27 12.75 4.62
C LEU A 32 -8.36 12.29 5.78
N LEU A 33 -7.10 12.73 5.81
CA LEU A 33 -6.25 12.60 7.00
C LEU A 33 -6.69 13.62 8.06
N THR A 34 -7.89 13.44 8.60
CA THR A 34 -8.26 13.97 9.90
C THR A 34 -7.29 13.36 10.93
N GLY A 35 -6.71 14.20 11.79
CA GLY A 35 -5.85 13.86 12.94
C GLY A 35 -5.21 12.46 13.00
N ASN A 36 -3.92 12.35 12.63
CA ASN A 36 -3.07 11.19 12.94
C ASN A 36 -3.72 9.80 12.70
N VAL A 37 -3.88 9.41 11.44
CA VAL A 37 -4.48 8.11 11.03
C VAL A 37 -3.88 6.89 11.73
N HIS A 38 -2.62 6.95 12.18
CA HIS A 38 -2.02 5.84 12.93
C HIS A 38 -2.71 5.64 14.28
N ARG A 39 -3.04 6.73 14.97
CA ARG A 39 -3.76 6.70 16.24
C ARG A 39 -5.14 6.08 16.05
N ASP A 40 -5.86 6.48 15.01
CA ASP A 40 -7.19 5.95 14.72
C ASP A 40 -7.17 4.45 14.46
N ILE A 41 -6.19 3.97 13.68
CA ILE A 41 -6.01 2.54 13.42
C ILE A 41 -5.69 1.78 14.71
N TYR A 42 -4.78 2.30 15.55
CA TYR A 42 -4.45 1.64 16.81
C TYR A 42 -5.60 1.61 17.81
N GLN A 43 -6.39 2.67 17.86
CA GLN A 43 -7.56 2.76 18.74
C GLN A 43 -8.69 1.85 18.25
N ARG A 44 -8.97 1.84 16.95
CA ARG A 44 -9.96 0.94 16.31
C ARG A 44 -9.59 -0.53 16.47
N ASP A 45 -8.33 -0.87 16.21
CA ASP A 45 -7.85 -2.26 16.19
C ASP A 45 -7.39 -2.75 17.58
N GLY A 46 -7.48 -1.89 18.60
CA GLY A 46 -7.23 -2.23 20.01
C GLY A 46 -5.80 -2.72 20.30
N LEU A 47 -4.81 -2.24 19.56
CA LEU A 47 -3.42 -2.72 19.60
C LEU A 47 -3.29 -4.25 19.43
N ARG A 48 -4.17 -4.85 18.62
CA ARG A 48 -4.15 -6.27 18.28
C ARG A 48 -3.88 -6.45 16.79
N CYS A 49 -3.09 -7.47 16.48
CA CYS A 49 -2.86 -7.87 15.10
C CYS A 49 -4.18 -8.35 14.48
N GLN A 50 -4.61 -7.72 13.39
CA GLN A 50 -5.85 -8.05 12.69
C GLN A 50 -5.74 -9.33 11.84
N TYR A 51 -4.54 -9.91 11.75
CA TYR A 51 -4.31 -11.15 11.01
C TYR A 51 -4.28 -12.38 11.90
N CYS A 52 -3.67 -12.29 13.09
CA CYS A 52 -3.54 -13.43 14.01
C CYS A 52 -4.16 -13.22 15.39
N GLY A 53 -4.74 -12.05 15.66
CA GLY A 53 -5.35 -11.71 16.96
C GLY A 53 -4.36 -11.40 18.09
N ALA A 54 -3.05 -11.62 17.89
CA ALA A 54 -2.05 -11.44 18.93
C ALA A 54 -1.97 -9.99 19.42
N ARG A 55 -1.95 -9.81 20.74
CA ARG A 55 -1.66 -8.54 21.39
C ARG A 55 -0.16 -8.45 21.67
N THR A 56 0.51 -7.47 21.08
CA THR A 56 1.97 -7.31 21.17
C THR A 56 2.31 -5.84 21.34
N LYS A 57 3.44 -5.56 22.00
CA LYS A 57 3.98 -4.19 22.13
C LYS A 57 4.46 -3.64 20.77
N LEU A 58 4.79 -4.53 19.82
CA LEU A 58 5.28 -4.19 18.49
C LEU A 58 4.19 -4.44 17.44
N ILE A 59 3.25 -3.51 17.38
CA ILE A 59 2.24 -3.43 16.33
C ILE A 59 2.67 -2.38 15.31
N THR A 60 2.56 -2.76 14.05
CA THR A 60 2.80 -1.91 12.88
C THR A 60 1.51 -1.73 12.10
N ILE A 61 1.49 -0.80 11.15
CA ILE A 61 0.37 -0.62 10.22
C ILE A 61 0.74 -1.26 8.88
N ASP A 62 -0.17 -2.08 8.36
CA ASP A 62 -0.04 -2.76 7.07
C ASP A 62 -1.20 -2.39 6.14
N HIS A 63 -0.92 -2.39 4.83
CA HIS A 63 -1.92 -2.17 3.78
C HIS A 63 -2.55 -3.50 3.36
N ILE A 64 -3.85 -3.70 3.57
CA ILE A 64 -4.58 -4.91 3.16
C ILE A 64 -4.30 -5.24 1.69
N ILE A 65 -4.50 -4.26 0.81
CA ILE A 65 -4.05 -4.27 -0.58
C ILE A 65 -2.68 -3.59 -0.60
N PRO A 66 -1.59 -4.30 -0.94
CA PRO A 66 -0.26 -3.71 -0.99
C PRO A 66 -0.17 -2.54 -1.97
N ARG A 67 0.67 -1.55 -1.65
CA ARG A 67 0.93 -0.39 -2.53
C ARG A 67 1.44 -0.81 -3.92
N SER A 68 2.18 -1.91 -4.01
CA SER A 68 2.67 -2.47 -5.28
C SER A 68 1.52 -2.96 -6.18
N LYS A 69 0.41 -3.41 -5.59
CA LYS A 69 -0.83 -3.85 -6.26
C LYS A 69 -1.86 -2.73 -6.41
N GLY A 70 -1.52 -1.49 -6.07
CA GLY A 70 -2.38 -0.31 -6.24
C GLY A 70 -3.20 0.08 -5.00
N GLY A 71 -2.95 -0.53 -3.85
CA GLY A 71 -3.66 -0.17 -2.62
C GLY A 71 -3.35 1.26 -2.13
N HIS A 72 -4.39 1.93 -1.65
CA HIS A 72 -4.36 3.32 -1.19
C HIS A 72 -4.12 3.41 0.32
N THR A 73 -3.61 4.55 0.81
CA THR A 73 -3.45 4.78 2.26
C THR A 73 -4.75 5.38 2.80
N THR A 74 -5.75 4.52 3.00
CA THR A 74 -7.06 4.89 3.55
C THR A 74 -7.33 4.10 4.82
N ILE A 75 -8.16 4.62 5.72
CA ILE A 75 -8.50 3.93 6.97
C ILE A 75 -9.05 2.51 6.72
N ASP A 76 -9.77 2.32 5.61
CA ASP A 76 -10.31 1.03 5.18
C ASP A 76 -9.22 0.04 4.77
N ASN A 77 -8.19 0.52 4.06
CA ASN A 77 -7.10 -0.32 3.56
C ASN A 77 -5.95 -0.51 4.55
N LEU A 78 -5.98 0.13 5.72
CA LEU A 78 -4.96 0.02 6.76
C LEU A 78 -5.43 -0.87 7.91
N ARG A 79 -4.55 -1.72 8.44
CA ARG A 79 -4.79 -2.59 9.60
C ARG A 79 -3.58 -2.66 10.51
N ALA A 80 -3.80 -2.81 11.80
CA ALA A 80 -2.78 -3.16 12.77
C ALA A 80 -2.29 -4.60 12.54
N ALA A 81 -0.98 -4.79 12.41
CA ALA A 81 -0.36 -6.09 12.19
C ALA A 81 0.89 -6.23 13.07
N CYS A 82 1.10 -7.42 13.64
CA CYS A 82 2.37 -7.71 14.31
C CYS A 82 3.49 -7.84 13.28
N VAL A 83 4.74 -7.65 13.72
CA VAL A 83 5.94 -7.73 12.87
C VAL A 83 5.99 -9.05 12.08
N ARG A 84 5.66 -10.18 12.71
CA ARG A 84 5.63 -11.50 12.06
C ARG A 84 4.64 -11.55 10.91
N CYS A 85 3.37 -11.22 11.15
CA CYS A 85 2.34 -11.28 10.11
C CYS A 85 2.57 -10.24 9.02
N ASN A 86 3.00 -9.03 9.38
CA ASN A 86 3.34 -7.99 8.41
C ASN A 86 4.48 -8.46 7.48
N ARG A 87 5.52 -9.10 8.03
CA ARG A 87 6.62 -9.66 7.25
C ARG A 87 6.20 -10.85 6.38
N LEU A 88 5.34 -11.73 6.89
CA LEU A 88 4.82 -12.88 6.13
C LEU A 88 3.96 -12.41 4.94
N LYS A 89 3.12 -11.40 5.15
CA LYS A 89 2.29 -10.86 4.08
C LYS A 89 3.10 -10.08 3.05
N ALA A 90 4.02 -9.22 3.48
CA ALA A 90 4.84 -8.41 2.59
C ALA A 90 4.02 -7.72 1.47
N ASN A 91 4.26 -8.08 0.21
CA ASN A 91 3.58 -7.56 -0.97
C ASN A 91 2.47 -8.48 -1.52
N MET A 92 2.08 -9.50 -0.76
CA MET A 92 1.01 -10.43 -1.10
C MET A 92 -0.35 -9.93 -0.61
N LEU A 93 -1.44 -10.43 -1.21
CA LEU A 93 -2.79 -10.16 -0.68
C LEU A 93 -3.03 -11.05 0.54
N ILE A 94 -3.94 -10.65 1.44
CA ILE A 94 -4.29 -11.46 2.62
C ILE A 94 -4.71 -12.88 2.22
N SER A 95 -5.47 -13.00 1.12
CA SER A 95 -5.89 -14.29 0.54
C SER A 95 -4.73 -15.24 0.26
N ASP A 96 -3.55 -14.70 -0.03
CA ASP A 96 -2.38 -15.47 -0.45
C ASP A 96 -1.58 -15.97 0.77
N VAL A 97 -1.84 -15.44 1.97
CA VAL A 97 -1.04 -15.64 3.20
C VAL A 97 -1.73 -16.61 4.17
N GLN A 98 -3.04 -16.83 4.05
CA GLN A 98 -3.84 -17.66 4.97
C GLN A 98 -3.84 -19.17 4.63
N LYS A 99 -2.79 -19.69 3.98
CA LYS A 99 -2.56 -21.14 3.85
C LYS A 99 -1.66 -21.63 4.98
#